data_AF-A0A1A9UKN1-F1
#
_entry.id   AF-A0A1A9UKN1-F1
#
_cell.length_a   1.000
_cell.length_b   1.000
_cell.length_c   1.000
_cell.angle_alpha   90.00
_cell.angle_beta   90.00
_cell.angle_gamma   90.00
#
_symmetry.space_group_name_H-M   'P 1'
#
loop_
_entity.id
_entity.type
_entity.pdbx_description
1 polymer ?
#
loop_
_entity_poly.entity_id
_entity_poly.type
_entity_poly.pdbx_seq_one_letter_code
_entity_poly.pdbx_strand_id
1 'polypeptide(L)'
;MLGIGSKGATSELMQRLTEVENLKLKPLRYQAEKKTNVALGSSEDIRYLNIVQGNKKNHTNKKIRIKLNKYNTTLENIAKIIDKSNLDITSKVKKISSNENCLIINSNILGLNGKISISVDGDDKLNQLLSFPGTNVDNLEKKQDKIQSNTKMRENRKAQCSILEVDGIKYYRESNHALTHL
;
A
#
# COMPACT_ATOMS: atom_id res chain seq x y z
N MET A 1 -51.66 27.26 27.72
CA MET A 1 -51.25 27.13 26.31
C MET A 1 -49.92 27.85 26.12
N LEU A 2 -49.11 27.37 25.17
CA LEU A 2 -47.73 27.78 24.81
C LEU A 2 -46.61 27.14 25.63
N GLY A 3 -46.26 25.91 25.22
CA GLY A 3 -44.98 25.30 25.52
C GLY A 3 -43.87 25.91 24.66
N ILE A 4 -42.75 26.23 25.29
CA ILE A 4 -41.50 26.61 24.63
C ILE A 4 -40.60 25.39 24.62
N GLY A 5 -40.59 24.67 23.50
CA GLY A 5 -39.68 23.56 23.26
C GLY A 5 -38.26 24.08 23.11
N SER A 6 -37.38 23.73 24.04
CA SER A 6 -35.93 23.90 23.92
C SER A 6 -35.34 22.89 22.94
N LYS A 7 -35.69 23.00 21.66
CA LYS A 7 -34.94 22.38 20.55
C LYS A 7 -34.16 23.50 19.87
N GLY A 8 -32.98 23.83 20.40
CA GLY A 8 -32.17 24.90 19.82
C GLY A 8 -30.66 24.81 20.08
N ALA A 9 -30.24 24.18 21.18
CA ALA A 9 -28.81 24.10 21.50
C ALA A 9 -28.04 22.99 20.74
N THR A 10 -28.73 22.10 20.02
CA THR A 10 -28.10 20.97 19.30
C THR A 10 -27.78 21.26 17.84
N SER A 11 -28.23 22.38 17.25
CA SER A 11 -27.93 22.71 15.84
C SER A 11 -26.87 23.78 15.65
N GLU A 12 -26.50 24.55 16.67
CA GLU A 12 -25.43 25.56 16.58
C GLU A 12 -24.04 25.00 16.87
N LEU A 13 -23.96 23.81 17.48
CA LEU A 13 -22.78 22.94 17.43
C LEU A 13 -22.78 22.06 16.16
N MET A 14 -23.38 22.55 15.06
CA MET A 14 -22.89 22.25 13.72
C MET A 14 -21.50 22.89 13.59
N GLN A 15 -20.56 22.31 14.34
CA GLN A 15 -19.14 22.54 14.26
C GLN A 15 -18.82 22.54 12.78
N ARG A 16 -18.20 23.62 12.34
CA ARG A 16 -17.92 23.95 10.93
C ARG A 16 -16.94 22.90 10.40
N LEU A 17 -17.44 21.69 10.20
CA LEU A 17 -16.75 20.55 9.64
C LEU A 17 -16.62 20.89 8.17
N THR A 18 -15.61 21.69 7.88
CA THR A 18 -15.19 21.90 6.51
C THR A 18 -14.48 20.61 6.17
N GLU A 19 -15.27 19.62 5.72
CA GLU A 19 -14.78 18.36 5.23
C GLU A 19 -13.95 18.68 3.99
N VAL A 20 -12.67 18.99 4.21
CA VAL A 20 -11.69 19.24 3.15
C VAL A 20 -11.45 17.90 2.48
N GLU A 21 -12.28 17.69 1.46
CA GLU A 21 -12.24 16.62 0.48
C GLU A 21 -12.22 15.19 1.04
N ASN A 22 -13.31 14.51 0.67
CA ASN A 22 -13.41 13.10 0.35
C ASN A 22 -12.26 12.56 -0.55
N LEU A 23 -11.01 12.61 -0.07
CA LEU A 23 -9.95 11.74 -0.53
C LEU A 23 -10.25 10.36 0.04
N LYS A 24 -11.20 9.65 -0.60
CA LYS A 24 -11.35 8.20 -0.41
C LYS A 24 -9.96 7.61 -0.50
N LEU A 25 -9.42 7.24 0.66
CA LEU A 25 -8.14 6.57 0.76
C LEU A 25 -8.23 5.36 -0.13
N LYS A 26 -7.30 5.27 -1.07
CA LYS A 26 -7.28 4.22 -2.09
C LYS A 26 -5.93 3.52 -1.94
N PRO A 27 -5.93 2.19 -2.12
CA PRO A 27 -4.78 1.35 -1.83
C PRO A 27 -3.53 1.82 -2.59
N LEU A 28 -2.37 1.73 -1.93
CA LEU A 28 -1.08 1.83 -2.59
C LEU A 28 -1.00 0.80 -3.70
N ARG A 29 -0.75 1.24 -4.93
CA ARG A 29 -0.76 0.36 -6.08
C ARG A 29 0.62 0.29 -6.71
N TYR A 30 1.20 -0.89 -6.77
CA TYR A 30 2.45 -1.13 -7.49
C TYR A 30 2.22 -1.81 -8.83
N GLN A 31 3.07 -1.50 -9.82
CA GLN A 31 2.99 -2.08 -11.17
C GLN A 31 4.37 -2.46 -11.70
N ALA A 32 4.49 -3.69 -12.21
CA ALA A 32 5.63 -4.16 -13.01
C ALA A 32 5.12 -4.81 -14.30
N GLU A 33 5.55 -4.28 -15.44
CA GLU A 33 5.12 -4.72 -16.77
C GLU A 33 6.10 -5.76 -17.35
N LYS A 34 5.55 -6.82 -17.93
CA LYS A 34 6.35 -7.82 -18.66
C LYS A 34 5.63 -8.34 -19.90
N LYS A 35 6.43 -8.55 -20.96
CA LYS A 35 5.97 -8.98 -22.27
C LYS A 35 5.50 -10.45 -22.37
N THR A 36 5.84 -11.30 -21.39
CA THR A 36 5.56 -12.75 -21.47
C THR A 36 5.31 -13.35 -20.08
N ASN A 37 4.47 -14.39 -19.99
CA ASN A 37 4.24 -15.15 -18.75
C ASN A 37 5.34 -16.20 -18.50
N VAL A 38 6.59 -15.77 -18.56
CA VAL A 38 7.77 -16.62 -18.33
C VAL A 38 8.31 -16.41 -16.92
N ALA A 39 9.15 -17.34 -16.48
CA ALA A 39 9.94 -17.18 -15.27
C ALA A 39 10.71 -15.85 -15.30
N LEU A 40 10.51 -15.03 -14.27
CA LEU A 40 11.09 -13.70 -14.16
C LEU A 40 12.46 -13.73 -13.49
N GLY A 41 12.70 -14.74 -12.67
CA GLY A 41 13.93 -14.93 -11.92
C GLY A 41 15.11 -15.43 -12.75
N SER A 42 16.24 -15.60 -12.08
CA SER A 42 17.42 -16.31 -12.55
C SER A 42 17.22 -17.83 -12.46
N SER A 43 18.24 -18.59 -12.90
CA SER A 43 18.28 -20.04 -12.84
C SER A 43 18.56 -20.62 -11.46
N GLU A 44 18.74 -19.77 -10.43
CA GLU A 44 18.91 -20.21 -9.04
C GLU A 44 17.81 -21.17 -8.64
N ASP A 45 18.01 -22.04 -7.65
CA ASP A 45 16.99 -22.99 -7.19
C ASP A 45 16.10 -22.41 -6.09
N ILE A 46 16.63 -21.52 -5.25
CA ILE A 46 15.92 -20.89 -4.13
C ILE A 46 16.20 -19.39 -4.10
N ARG A 47 15.15 -18.60 -3.85
CA ARG A 47 15.25 -17.18 -3.48
C ARG A 47 14.21 -16.84 -2.43
N TYR A 48 14.29 -15.66 -1.85
CA TYR A 48 13.35 -15.21 -0.82
C TYR A 48 12.73 -13.87 -1.20
N LEU A 49 11.40 -13.84 -1.28
CA LEU A 49 10.63 -12.60 -1.40
C LEU A 49 10.36 -12.06 0.00
N ASN A 50 10.95 -10.91 0.31
CA ASN A 50 10.73 -10.20 1.55
C ASN A 50 9.67 -9.11 1.33
N ILE A 51 8.64 -9.09 2.17
CA ILE A 51 7.60 -8.05 2.15
C ILE A 51 7.47 -7.46 3.54
N VAL A 52 7.48 -6.14 3.61
CA VAL A 52 7.29 -5.35 4.82
C VAL A 52 6.09 -4.44 4.63
N GLN A 53 5.14 -4.50 5.56
CA GLN A 53 3.96 -3.64 5.55
C GLN A 53 3.83 -2.95 6.91
N GLY A 54 3.43 -1.69 6.93
CA GLY A 54 3.03 -1.04 8.19
C GLY A 54 1.80 -1.74 8.81
N ASN A 55 1.65 -1.61 10.13
CA ASN A 55 0.58 -2.23 10.89
C ASN A 55 -0.39 -1.17 11.42
N LYS A 56 -1.69 -1.33 11.10
CA LYS A 56 -2.76 -0.44 11.55
C LYS A 56 -2.91 -0.36 13.08
N LYS A 57 -2.57 -1.43 13.83
CA LYS A 57 -2.86 -1.51 15.26
C LYS A 57 -1.82 -0.83 16.16
N ASN A 58 -0.53 -0.97 15.83
CA ASN A 58 0.56 -0.66 16.77
C ASN A 58 1.67 0.24 16.19
N HIS A 59 1.50 0.83 15.01
CA HIS A 59 2.55 1.62 14.31
C HIS A 59 3.88 0.88 14.07
N THR A 60 3.87 -0.46 14.19
CA THR A 60 5.01 -1.33 13.89
C THR A 60 4.96 -1.83 12.44
N ASN A 61 6.03 -2.44 11.96
CA ASN A 61 6.03 -3.12 10.65
C ASN A 61 5.80 -4.63 10.80
N LYS A 62 4.89 -5.21 10.00
CA LYS A 62 4.81 -6.66 9.75
C LYS A 62 5.81 -7.02 8.66
N LYS A 63 6.62 -8.06 8.90
CA LYS A 63 7.60 -8.58 7.94
C LYS A 63 7.28 -10.02 7.62
N ILE A 64 7.33 -10.39 6.35
CA ILE A 64 7.27 -11.78 5.91
C ILE A 64 8.43 -12.07 4.97
N ARG A 65 8.91 -13.31 5.01
CA ARG A 65 9.95 -13.84 4.13
C ARG A 65 9.42 -15.12 3.49
N ILE A 66 9.16 -15.08 2.18
CA ILE A 66 8.55 -16.19 1.46
C ILE A 66 9.58 -16.85 0.55
N LYS A 67 9.75 -18.17 0.69
CA LYS A 67 10.63 -18.96 -0.17
C LYS A 67 10.00 -19.13 -1.56
N LEU A 68 10.74 -18.80 -2.62
CA LEU A 68 10.37 -19.10 -4.01
C LEU A 68 11.39 -20.05 -4.64
N ASN A 69 10.90 -21.09 -5.30
CA ASN A 69 11.72 -21.93 -6.16
C ASN A 69 11.78 -21.36 -7.59
N LYS A 70 12.65 -21.92 -8.44
CA LYS A 70 12.82 -21.45 -9.83
C LYS A 70 11.55 -21.45 -10.68
N TYR A 71 10.65 -22.41 -10.43
CA TYR A 71 9.38 -22.57 -11.14
C TYR A 71 8.29 -21.59 -10.65
N ASN A 72 8.46 -21.01 -9.47
CA ASN A 72 7.50 -20.11 -8.83
C ASN A 72 7.83 -18.62 -9.04
N THR A 73 8.52 -18.30 -10.13
CA THR A 73 8.95 -16.92 -10.44
C THR A 73 8.15 -16.28 -11.58
N THR A 74 7.00 -16.82 -11.98
CA THR A 74 6.08 -16.16 -12.93
C THR A 74 5.27 -15.06 -12.22
N LEU A 75 4.76 -14.08 -12.97
CA LEU A 75 3.92 -13.01 -12.41
C LEU A 75 2.70 -13.56 -11.67
N GLU A 76 2.07 -14.60 -12.22
CA GLU A 76 0.88 -15.24 -11.63
C GLU A 76 1.20 -15.98 -10.34
N ASN A 77 2.31 -16.72 -10.30
CA ASN A 77 2.73 -17.44 -9.11
C ASN A 77 3.11 -16.46 -7.99
N ILE A 78 3.85 -15.40 -8.33
CA ILE A 78 4.23 -14.35 -7.39
C ILE A 78 2.98 -13.65 -6.85
N ALA A 79 2.04 -13.26 -7.72
CA ALA A 79 0.77 -12.64 -7.28
C ALA A 79 0.01 -13.55 -6.30
N LYS A 80 -0.18 -14.83 -6.66
CA LYS A 80 -0.87 -15.81 -5.79
C LYS A 80 -0.18 -15.98 -4.45
N ILE A 81 1.15 -15.97 -4.42
CA ILE A 81 1.93 -16.14 -3.20
C ILE A 81 1.81 -14.91 -2.30
N ILE A 82 1.83 -13.70 -2.87
CA ILE A 82 1.62 -12.45 -2.13
C ILE A 82 0.20 -12.39 -1.58
N ASP A 83 -0.80 -12.73 -2.40
CA ASP A 83 -2.22 -12.67 -2.04
C ASP A 83 -2.58 -13.67 -0.92
N LYS A 84 -1.87 -14.80 -0.85
CA LYS A 84 -1.98 -15.80 0.22
C LYS A 84 -1.17 -15.47 1.48
N SER A 85 -0.45 -14.36 1.50
CA SER A 85 0.33 -13.97 2.67
C SER A 85 -0.56 -13.48 3.81
N ASN A 86 -0.09 -13.61 5.05
CA ASN A 86 -0.81 -13.10 6.24
C ASN A 86 -0.69 -11.58 6.42
N LEU A 87 -0.47 -10.84 5.33
CA LEU A 87 -0.43 -9.39 5.30
C LEU A 87 -1.76 -8.81 4.83
N ASP A 88 -2.01 -7.55 5.15
CA ASP A 88 -3.21 -6.83 4.73
C ASP A 88 -3.01 -6.29 3.30
N ILE A 89 -2.64 -7.18 2.36
CA ILE A 89 -2.27 -6.87 0.98
C ILE A 89 -3.08 -7.76 0.05
N THR A 90 -3.51 -7.23 -1.10
CA THR A 90 -4.05 -8.02 -2.21
C THR A 90 -3.13 -7.94 -3.42
N SER A 91 -3.01 -9.03 -4.17
CA SER A 91 -2.21 -9.06 -5.39
C SER A 91 -2.91 -9.76 -6.54
N LYS A 92 -2.77 -9.20 -7.75
CA LYS A 92 -3.35 -9.78 -8.97
C LYS A 92 -2.52 -9.45 -10.20
N VAL A 93 -2.62 -10.30 -11.20
CA VAL A 93 -2.11 -10.00 -12.54
C VAL A 93 -3.23 -9.43 -13.39
N LYS A 94 -2.98 -8.31 -14.06
CA LYS A 94 -3.87 -7.74 -15.08
C LYS A 94 -3.20 -7.87 -16.45
N LYS A 95 -3.91 -8.47 -17.40
CA LYS A 95 -3.53 -8.46 -18.81
C LYS A 95 -3.76 -7.06 -19.38
N ILE A 96 -2.73 -6.46 -19.94
CA ILE A 96 -2.78 -5.14 -20.60
C ILE A 96 -2.99 -5.34 -22.11
N SER A 97 -2.24 -6.24 -22.72
CA SER A 97 -2.35 -6.58 -24.14
C SER A 97 -2.11 -8.09 -24.36
N SER A 98 -2.13 -8.55 -25.62
CA SER A 98 -1.90 -9.96 -25.97
C SER A 98 -0.63 -10.52 -25.34
N ASN A 99 0.42 -9.71 -25.30
CA ASN A 99 1.75 -10.04 -24.81
C ASN A 99 2.17 -9.07 -23.71
N GLU A 100 1.28 -8.64 -22.83
CA GLU A 100 1.67 -7.76 -21.73
C GLU A 100 0.82 -8.00 -20.50
N ASN A 101 1.50 -8.29 -19.41
CA ASN A 101 0.89 -8.51 -18.11
C ASN A 101 1.51 -7.56 -17.09
N CYS A 102 0.68 -7.09 -16.18
CA CYS A 102 1.07 -6.20 -15.09
C CYS A 102 0.70 -6.83 -13.75
N LEU A 103 1.70 -6.93 -12.87
CA LEU A 103 1.48 -7.28 -11.46
C LEU A 103 0.96 -6.07 -10.72
N ILE A 104 -0.19 -6.22 -10.08
CA ILE A 104 -0.81 -5.20 -9.23
C ILE A 104 -0.73 -5.69 -7.79
N ILE A 105 -0.16 -4.87 -6.91
CA ILE A 105 -0.13 -5.11 -5.46
C ILE A 105 -0.79 -3.92 -4.78
N ASN A 106 -1.76 -4.20 -3.90
CA ASN A 106 -2.59 -3.23 -3.22
C ASN A 106 -2.50 -3.40 -1.70
N SER A 107 -2.19 -2.34 -0.95
CA SER A 107 -2.37 -2.35 0.51
C SER A 107 -3.83 -2.14 0.88
N ASN A 108 -4.41 -3.01 1.69
CA ASN A 108 -5.75 -2.82 2.26
C ASN A 108 -5.73 -1.87 3.48
N ILE A 109 -4.54 -1.52 3.97
CA ILE A 109 -4.36 -0.49 5.00
C ILE A 109 -4.27 0.87 4.29
N LEU A 110 -5.11 1.78 4.77
CA LEU A 110 -5.21 3.14 4.27
C LEU A 110 -4.17 4.03 4.98
N GLY A 111 -3.85 5.18 4.37
CA GLY A 111 -2.90 6.13 4.96
C GLY A 111 -1.43 5.71 4.86
N LEU A 112 -0.56 6.44 5.57
CA LEU A 112 0.89 6.20 5.58
C LEU A 112 1.27 4.86 6.22
N ASN A 113 0.43 4.34 7.12
CA ASN A 113 0.60 3.00 7.70
C ASN A 113 0.41 1.89 6.65
N GLY A 114 -0.17 2.21 5.49
CA GLY A 114 -0.35 1.27 4.39
C GLY A 114 0.89 1.03 3.53
N LYS A 115 2.02 1.69 3.82
CA LYS A 115 3.27 1.54 3.05
C LYS A 115 3.72 0.08 2.98
N ILE A 116 4.11 -0.34 1.78
CA ILE A 116 4.68 -1.65 1.50
C ILE A 116 6.11 -1.46 1.00
N SER A 117 7.01 -2.31 1.47
CA SER A 117 8.31 -2.55 0.87
C SER A 117 8.43 -4.00 0.44
N ILE A 118 9.07 -4.23 -0.71
CA ILE A 118 9.32 -5.52 -1.34
C ILE A 118 10.79 -5.57 -1.72
N SER A 119 11.45 -6.70 -1.47
CA SER A 119 12.79 -7.01 -1.95
C SER A 119 12.94 -8.51 -2.18
N VAL A 120 13.96 -8.91 -2.93
CA VAL A 120 14.25 -10.31 -3.22
C VAL A 120 15.71 -10.63 -2.90
N ASP A 121 15.93 -11.60 -2.03
CA ASP A 121 17.26 -12.12 -1.72
C ASP A 121 17.56 -13.35 -2.57
N GLY A 122 18.77 -13.41 -3.14
CA GLY A 122 19.24 -14.57 -3.92
C GLY A 122 18.74 -14.60 -5.37
N ASP A 123 18.18 -13.51 -5.89
CA ASP A 123 17.82 -13.39 -7.31
C ASP A 123 17.81 -11.91 -7.74
N ASP A 124 18.96 -11.39 -8.17
CA ASP A 124 19.12 -9.97 -8.54
C ASP A 124 18.21 -9.56 -9.70
N LYS A 125 17.99 -10.47 -10.65
CA LYS A 125 17.12 -10.24 -11.81
C LYS A 125 15.67 -10.04 -11.37
N LEU A 126 15.20 -10.88 -10.45
CA LEU A 126 13.86 -10.73 -9.87
C LEU A 126 13.78 -9.52 -8.95
N ASN A 127 14.84 -9.24 -8.19
CA ASN A 127 14.92 -8.08 -7.30
C ASN A 127 14.83 -6.76 -8.09
N GLN A 128 15.57 -6.63 -9.20
CA GLN A 128 15.49 -5.47 -10.10
C GLN A 128 14.09 -5.26 -10.69
N LEU A 129 13.27 -6.32 -10.79
CA LEU A 129 11.90 -6.18 -11.28
C LEU A 129 10.95 -5.72 -10.17
N LEU A 130 11.05 -6.34 -8.99
CA LEU A 130 10.01 -6.26 -7.95
C LEU A 130 10.31 -5.31 -6.81
N SER A 131 11.58 -4.96 -6.57
CA SER A 131 11.94 -4.20 -5.38
C SER A 131 11.27 -2.82 -5.36
N PHE A 132 10.77 -2.47 -4.19
CA PHE A 132 10.10 -1.21 -3.92
C PHE A 132 10.10 -0.91 -2.41
N PRO A 133 10.22 0.35 -1.95
CA PRO A 133 10.84 1.44 -2.69
C PRO A 133 12.26 1.03 -3.08
N GLY A 134 12.89 1.74 -4.01
CA GLY A 134 14.20 1.43 -4.59
C GLY A 134 15.41 1.29 -3.66
N THR A 135 15.20 1.22 -2.35
CA THR A 135 16.21 1.21 -1.30
C THR A 135 16.01 0.03 -0.36
N ASN A 136 17.12 -0.49 0.16
CA ASN A 136 17.13 -1.59 1.12
C ASN A 136 16.21 -1.31 2.33
N VAL A 137 15.51 -2.37 2.74
CA VAL A 137 14.40 -2.41 3.71
C VAL A 137 14.76 -1.85 5.09
N ASP A 138 16.04 -1.68 5.40
CA ASP A 138 16.53 -1.16 6.68
C ASP A 138 16.47 0.37 6.81
N ASN A 139 16.16 1.10 5.74
CA ASN A 139 16.15 2.57 5.72
C ASN A 139 14.76 3.20 5.51
N LEU A 140 13.69 2.59 6.03
CA LEU A 140 12.37 3.26 6.05
C LEU A 140 12.33 4.50 6.97
N GLU A 141 13.35 4.67 7.84
CA GLU A 141 13.45 5.79 8.80
C GLU A 141 14.44 6.90 8.39
N LYS A 142 15.27 6.71 7.35
CA LYS A 142 16.30 7.69 6.98
C LYS A 142 16.22 8.10 5.51
N LYS A 143 15.71 9.32 5.32
CA LYS A 143 15.79 10.22 4.14
C LYS A 143 15.39 9.62 2.78
N GLN A 144 14.24 10.10 2.30
CA GLN A 144 13.84 10.08 0.90
C GLN A 144 14.70 11.07 0.10
N ASP A 145 15.93 10.75 -0.29
CA ASP A 145 16.62 11.55 -1.30
C ASP A 145 17.59 10.71 -2.13
N LYS A 146 17.26 10.63 -3.43
CA LYS A 146 18.11 10.21 -4.57
C LYS A 146 18.89 8.90 -4.42
N ILE A 147 18.23 7.78 -4.71
CA ILE A 147 18.92 6.62 -5.30
C ILE A 147 18.10 6.17 -6.51
N GLN A 148 18.73 6.22 -7.67
CA GLN A 148 18.18 5.84 -8.95
C GLN A 148 18.11 4.30 -9.00
N SER A 149 17.08 3.73 -8.39
CA SER A 149 16.87 2.30 -8.47
C SER A 149 16.33 1.99 -9.88
N ASN A 150 17.00 1.10 -10.61
CA ASN A 150 16.52 0.57 -11.89
C ASN A 150 15.30 -0.37 -11.70
N THR A 151 14.50 -0.14 -10.65
CA THR A 151 13.38 -0.97 -10.28
C THR A 151 12.21 -0.69 -11.21
N LYS A 152 11.68 -1.74 -11.81
CA LYS A 152 10.54 -1.59 -12.72
C LYS A 152 9.21 -1.44 -11.99
N MET A 153 9.18 -1.79 -10.70
CA MET A 153 8.02 -1.59 -9.85
C MET A 153 7.81 -0.10 -9.56
N ARG A 154 6.62 0.43 -9.91
CA ARG A 154 6.27 1.85 -9.71
C ARG A 154 5.05 2.03 -8.83
N GLU A 155 5.09 3.03 -7.95
CA GLU A 155 3.93 3.48 -7.18
C GLU A 155 2.99 4.26 -8.10
N ASN A 156 1.88 3.63 -8.48
CA ASN A 156 0.85 4.24 -9.31
C ASN A 156 -0.09 5.14 -8.51
N ARG A 157 -0.10 5.00 -7.19
CA ARG A 157 -0.88 5.85 -6.29
C ARG A 157 -0.19 5.96 -4.93
N LYS A 158 0.05 7.20 -4.49
CA LYS A 158 0.67 7.50 -3.19
C LYS A 158 -0.27 7.22 -2.02
N ALA A 159 0.33 6.79 -0.92
CA ALA A 159 -0.33 6.75 0.39
C ALA A 159 -0.54 8.20 0.82
N GLN A 160 -1.76 8.54 1.19
CA GLN A 160 -2.14 9.86 1.69
C GLN A 160 -2.97 9.65 2.94
N CYS A 161 -2.85 10.51 3.94
CA CYS A 161 -3.81 10.58 5.03
C CYS A 161 -5.02 11.42 4.57
N SER A 162 -6.20 11.15 5.13
CA SER A 162 -7.27 12.15 5.10
C SER A 162 -6.91 13.29 6.06
N ILE A 163 -7.31 14.51 5.72
CA ILE A 163 -7.10 15.70 6.53
C ILE A 163 -8.47 16.25 6.90
N LEU A 164 -8.76 16.31 8.19
CA LEU A 164 -9.95 16.95 8.74
C LEU A 164 -9.53 18.25 9.41
N GLU A 165 -10.25 19.34 9.17
CA GLU A 165 -10.06 20.59 9.89
C GLU A 165 -11.27 20.86 10.79
N VAL A 166 -11.03 21.05 12.09
CA VAL A 166 -12.05 21.40 13.08
C VAL A 166 -11.55 22.61 13.84
N ASP A 167 -12.29 23.71 13.79
CA ASP A 167 -11.97 24.97 14.47
C ASP A 167 -10.56 25.49 14.17
N GLY A 168 -10.10 25.33 12.92
CA GLY A 168 -8.76 25.74 12.46
C GLY A 168 -7.64 24.75 12.81
N ILE A 169 -7.94 23.64 13.50
CA ILE A 169 -6.99 22.59 13.86
C ILE A 169 -7.05 21.46 12.83
N LYS A 170 -5.90 21.11 12.25
CA LYS A 170 -5.78 20.03 11.27
C LYS A 170 -5.51 18.69 11.95
N TYR A 171 -6.30 17.69 11.57
CA TYR A 171 -6.21 16.31 12.02
C TYR A 171 -5.89 15.41 10.84
N TYR A 172 -4.80 14.65 10.95
CA TYR A 172 -4.43 13.63 9.98
C TYR A 172 -5.06 12.29 10.38
N ARG A 173 -5.66 11.61 9.41
CA ARG A 173 -6.41 10.35 9.64
C ARG A 173 -6.03 9.28 8.62
N GLU A 174 -5.92 8.06 9.13
CA GLU A 174 -5.59 6.84 8.39
C GLU A 174 -6.86 6.04 8.01
N SER A 175 -8.05 6.64 8.12
CA SER A 175 -9.33 6.00 7.82
C SER A 175 -10.33 6.98 7.21
N ASN A 176 -11.22 6.47 6.35
CA ASN A 176 -12.34 7.24 5.78
C ASN A 176 -13.56 7.34 6.73
N HIS A 177 -13.50 6.77 7.93
CA HIS A 177 -14.56 6.96 8.93
C HIS A 177 -14.33 8.30 9.64
N ALA A 178 -15.25 9.24 9.43
CA ALA A 178 -15.42 10.39 10.31
C ALA A 178 -16.02 9.92 11.64
N LEU A 179 -15.66 10.60 12.74
CA LEU A 179 -16.14 10.31 14.10
C LEU A 179 -17.67 10.17 14.12
N THR A 180 -18.18 8.96 14.34
CA THR A 180 -19.62 8.70 14.56
C THR A 180 -20.06 8.93 16.01
N HIS A 181 -19.22 9.54 16.85
CA HIS A 181 -19.55 9.86 18.24
C HIS A 181 -18.98 11.24 18.62
N LEU A 182 -19.68 12.28 18.22
CA LEU A 182 -19.73 13.56 18.92
C LEU A 182 -21.21 13.94 19.09
#